data_AF-A0A348W7R7-F1
#
_entry.id   AF-A0A348W7R7-F1
#
_cell.length_a   1.000
_cell.length_b   1.000
_cell.length_c   1.000
_cell.angle_alpha   90.00
_cell.angle_beta   90.00
_cell.angle_gamma   90.00
#
_symmetry.space_group_name_H-M   'P 1'
#
loop_
_entity.id
_entity.type
_entity.pdbx_description
1 polymer ?
#
loop_
_entity_poly.entity_id
_entity_poly.type
_entity_poly.pdbx_seq_one_letter_code
_entity_poly.pdbx_strand_id
1 'polypeptide(L)' 'MIRPAIAADAEAIAAFWNPQIRDTLVTFNSIEKTPEDIARDIAAKQGQGHGFLVTEIDGATLGFASYGQFRGGIGYAQSM' A
#
# COMPACT_ATOMS: atom_id res chain seq x y z
N MET A 1 0.04 -1.84 -17.74
CA MET A 1 0.60 -3.16 -17.39
C MET A 1 0.44 -3.39 -15.89
N ILE A 2 0.06 -4.60 -15.46
CA ILE A 2 0.09 -4.98 -14.04
C ILE A 2 1.43 -5.68 -13.78
N ARG A 3 2.16 -5.27 -12.75
CA ARG A 3 3.47 -5.86 -12.38
C ARG A 3 3.69 -5.86 -10.87
N PRO A 4 4.64 -6.65 -10.34
CA PRO A 4 5.12 -6.50 -8.98
C PRO A 4 5.61 -5.07 -8.71
N ALA A 5 5.25 -4.55 -7.54
CA ALA A 5 5.73 -3.27 -7.05
C ALA A 5 7.24 -3.37 -6.71
N ILE A 6 7.96 -2.27 -6.92
CA ILE A 6 9.35 -2.10 -6.50
C ILE A 6 9.46 -0.88 -5.58
N ALA A 7 10.59 -0.72 -4.91
CA ALA A 7 10.81 0.40 -3.98
C ALA A 7 10.61 1.78 -4.65
N ALA A 8 10.91 1.91 -5.95
CA ALA A 8 10.71 3.15 -6.71
C ALA A 8 9.23 3.54 -6.88
N ASP A 9 8.28 2.62 -6.70
CA ASP A 9 6.85 2.93 -6.77
C ASP A 9 6.33 3.57 -5.47
N ALA A 10 7.13 3.56 -4.39
CA ALA A 10 6.66 3.90 -3.06
C ALA A 10 6.13 5.32 -2.92
N GLU A 11 6.78 6.29 -3.58
CA GLU A 11 6.33 7.68 -3.58
C GLU A 11 4.96 7.84 -4.24
N ALA A 12 4.77 7.24 -5.43
CA ALA A 12 3.50 7.28 -6.14
C ALA A 12 2.38 6.57 -5.35
N ILE A 13 2.68 5.44 -4.71
CA ILE A 13 1.73 4.72 -3.87
C ILE A 13 1.33 5.55 -2.65
N ALA A 14 2.29 6.18 -1.95
CA ALA A 14 2.00 7.03 -0.81
C ALA A 14 1.15 8.25 -1.22
N ALA A 15 1.49 8.89 -2.33
CA ALA A 15 0.74 10.02 -2.89
C ALA A 15 -0.70 9.64 -3.28
N PHE A 16 -0.91 8.41 -3.77
CA PHE A 16 -2.25 7.88 -4.05
C PHE A 16 -3.03 7.53 -2.78
N TRP A 17 -2.38 6.90 -1.79
CA TRP A 17 -3.06 6.33 -0.61
C TRP A 17 -3.36 7.39 0.47
N ASN A 18 -2.48 8.36 0.69
CA ASN A 18 -2.63 9.32 1.77
C ASN A 18 -3.91 10.19 1.68
N PRO A 19 -4.34 10.68 0.50
CA PRO A 19 -5.65 11.33 0.37
C PRO A 19 -6.82 10.39 0.73
N GLN A 20 -6.69 9.10 0.43
CA GLN A 20 -7.72 8.12 0.81
C GLN A 20 -7.80 7.94 2.34
N ILE A 21 -6.66 7.98 3.03
CA ILE A 21 -6.56 7.93 4.49
C ILE A 21 -7.14 9.20 5.14
N ARG A 22 -6.81 10.36 4.60
CA ARG A 22 -7.12 11.66 5.23
C ARG A 22 -8.55 12.12 4.95
N ASP A 23 -9.04 11.91 3.73
CA ASP A 23 -10.19 12.63 3.20
C ASP A 23 -11.39 11.72 2.86
N THR A 24 -11.30 10.40 3.11
CA THR A 24 -12.34 9.44 2.71
C THR A 24 -12.63 8.39 3.77
N LEU A 25 -13.64 7.54 3.51
CA LEU A 25 -14.04 6.42 4.37
C LEU A 25 -13.64 5.05 3.80
N VAL A 26 -12.81 5.00 2.75
CA VAL A 26 -12.48 3.74 2.07
C VAL A 26 -11.58 2.82 2.91
N THR A 27 -10.90 3.38 3.91
CA THR A 27 -9.97 2.67 4.80
C THR A 27 -10.18 3.10 6.24
N PHE A 28 -9.90 2.20 7.18
CA PHE A 28 -9.86 2.51 8.62
C PHE A 28 -8.44 2.79 9.12
N ASN A 29 -7.47 2.92 8.21
CA ASN A 29 -6.15 3.40 8.57
C ASN A 29 -6.21 4.92 8.77
N SER A 30 -5.86 5.39 9.96
CA SER A 30 -5.79 6.81 10.32
C SER A 30 -4.38 7.39 10.30
N ILE A 31 -3.37 6.60 9.91
CA ILE A 31 -1.97 7.02 9.84
C ILE A 31 -1.54 7.04 8.38
N GLU A 32 -1.16 8.23 7.90
CA GLU A 32 -0.56 8.42 6.59
C GLU A 32 0.74 7.63 6.45
N LYS A 33 1.02 7.18 5.23
CA LYS A 33 2.18 6.36 4.90
C LYS A 33 3.31 7.24 4.38
N THR A 34 4.54 7.02 4.85
CA THR A 34 5.72 7.58 4.18
C THR A 34 6.15 6.67 3.02
N PRO A 35 6.90 7.17 2.03
CA PRO A 35 7.49 6.32 1.00
C PRO A 35 8.37 5.20 1.59
N GLU A 36 9.09 5.46 2.68
CA GLU A 36 9.91 4.45 3.37
C GLU A 36 9.06 3.34 3.99
N ASP A 37 7.90 3.69 4.57
CA ASP A 37 6.95 2.72 5.09
C ASP A 37 6.41 1.81 3.98
N ILE A 38 6.06 2.39 2.83
CA ILE A 38 5.57 1.64 1.67
C ILE A 38 6.66 0.73 1.11
N ALA A 39 7.89 1.22 0.95
CA ALA A 39 9.00 0.41 0.46
C ALA A 39 9.27 -0.80 1.38
N ARG A 40 9.20 -0.59 2.71
CA ARG A 40 9.30 -1.67 3.69
C ARG A 40 8.14 -2.65 3.59
N ASP A 41 6.92 -2.17 3.42
CA ASP A 41 5.74 -3.02 3.22
C ASP A 41 5.86 -3.87 1.94
N ILE A 42 6.32 -3.30 0.83
CA ILE A 42 6.58 -4.02 -0.44
C ILE A 42 7.58 -5.16 -0.18
N ALA A 43 8.74 -4.86 0.41
CA ALA A 43 9.77 -5.84 0.69
C ALA A 43 9.29 -6.95 1.65
N ALA A 44 8.55 -6.58 2.71
CA ALA A 44 7.99 -7.53 3.66
C ALA A 44 6.98 -8.48 3.00
N LYS A 45 6.10 -7.97 2.13
CA LYS A 45 5.15 -8.80 1.39
C LYS A 45 5.86 -9.77 0.45
N GLN A 46 6.84 -9.28 -0.31
CA GLN A 46 7.63 -10.13 -1.20
C GLN A 46 8.39 -11.21 -0.45
N GLY A 47 9.00 -10.88 0.70
CA GLY A 47 9.67 -11.86 1.57
C GLY A 47 8.73 -12.93 2.14
N GLN A 48 7.43 -12.64 2.25
CA GLN A 48 6.39 -13.59 2.65
C GLN A 48 5.80 -14.38 1.46
N GLY A 49 6.25 -14.13 0.23
CA GLY A 49 5.63 -14.67 -0.99
C GLY A 49 4.27 -14.06 -1.32
N HIS A 50 3.92 -12.92 -0.71
CA HIS A 50 2.68 -12.20 -0.98
C HIS A 50 2.84 -11.17 -2.11
N GLY A 51 1.78 -11.00 -2.89
CA GLY A 51 1.70 -9.97 -3.92
C GLY A 51 1.58 -8.55 -3.36
N PHE A 52 2.40 -7.66 -3.90
CA PHE A 52 2.17 -6.22 -3.91
C PHE A 52 2.32 -5.79 -5.37
N LEU A 53 1.20 -5.41 -5.99
CA LEU A 53 1.10 -5.17 -7.43
C LEU A 53 0.81 -3.71 -7.68
N VAL A 54 1.31 -3.19 -8.80
CA VAL A 54 0.98 -1.87 -9.32
C VAL A 54 0.43 -1.96 -10.73
N THR A 55 -0.41 -1.00 -11.08
CA THR A 55 -0.75 -0.69 -12.48
C THR A 55 0.15 0.43 -12.96
N GLU A 56 0.92 0.16 -14.01
CA GLU A 56 1.74 1.14 -14.71
C GLU A 56 1.13 1.48 -16.07
N ILE A 57 1.03 2.77 -16.39
CA ILE A 57 0.66 3.27 -17.72
C ILE A 57 1.66 4.38 -18.07
N ASP A 58 2.28 4.29 -19.25
CA ASP A 58 3.27 5.26 -19.74
C ASP A 58 4.40 5.57 -18.74
N GLY A 59 4.87 4.55 -18.01
CA GLY A 59 5.93 4.68 -17.00
C GLY A 59 5.47 5.24 -15.65
N ALA A 60 4.19 5.59 -15.50
CA ALA A 60 3.62 6.11 -14.26
C ALA A 60 2.83 5.04 -13.50
N THR A 61 3.08 4.93 -12.18
CA THR A 61 2.31 4.09 -11.27
C THR A 61 1.01 4.80 -10.90
N LEU A 62 -0.14 4.23 -11.30
CA LEU A 62 -1.46 4.86 -11.15
C LEU A 62 -2.35 4.21 -10.09
N GLY A 63 -1.94 3.07 -9.56
CA GLY A 63 -2.71 2.36 -8.54
C GLY A 63 -1.96 1.12 -8.09
N PHE A 64 -2.42 0.55 -6.98
CA PHE A 64 -1.79 -0.62 -6.38
C PHE A 64 -2.83 -1.55 -5.77
N ALA A 65 -2.41 -2.80 -5.55
CA ALA A 65 -3.17 -3.79 -4.80
C ALA A 65 -2.20 -4.67 -4.00
N SER A 66 -2.58 -5.00 -2.77
CA SER A 66 -1.85 -5.97 -1.94
C SER A 66 -2.82 -6.68 -1.01
N TYR A 67 -2.36 -7.72 -0.34
CA TYR A 67 -3.13 -8.52 0.60
C TYR A 67 -2.26 -9.00 1.77
N GLY A 68 -2.91 -9.52 2.80
CA GLY A 68 -2.22 -10.06 3.97
C GLY A 68 -3.21 -10.68 4.95
N GLN A 69 -2.70 -11.01 6.14
CA GLN A 69 -3.55 -11.47 7.23
C GLN A 69 -4.64 -10.45 7.57
N PHE A 70 -5.84 -10.96 7.81
CA PHE A 70 -6.98 -10.16 8.22
C PHE A 70 -6.70 -9.51 9.59
N ARG A 71 -7.19 -8.28 9.79
CA ARG A 71 -7.09 -7.49 11.05
C ARG A 71 -5.70 -7.10 11.53
N GLY A 72 -4.67 -7.13 10.68
CA GLY A 72 -3.33 -6.65 11.07
C GLY A 72 -3.15 -5.12 11.12
N GLY A 73 -4.15 -4.34 10.69
CA GLY A 73 -4.07 -2.88 10.62
C GLY A 73 -4.61 -2.16 11.84
N ILE A 74 -4.20 -0.89 12.04
CA ILE A 74 -4.58 -0.09 13.21
C ILE A 74 -6.10 0.12 13.36
N GLY A 75 -6.85 0.07 12.27
CA GLY A 75 -8.32 0.14 12.31
C GLY A 75 -8.98 -1.03 13.04
N TYR A 76 -8.24 -2.11 13.29
CA TYR A 76 -8.68 -3.28 14.06
C TYR A 76 -8.00 -3.39 15.43
N ALA A 77 -7.25 -2.37 15.87
CA ALA A 77 -6.49 -2.40 17.13
C ALA A 77 -7.35 -2.62 18.38
N GLN A 78 -8.68 -2.41 18.28
CA GLN A 78 -9.65 -2.57 19.38
C GLN A 78 -10.67 -3.69 19.10
N SER A 79 -10.42 -4.57 18.13
CA SER A 79 -11.32 -5.70 17.82
C SER A 79 -10.66 -7.04 18.17
N MET A 80 -11.42 -7.91 18.85
CA MET A 80 -11.08 -9.33 19.07
C MET A 80 -11.41 -10.16 17.83
#